data_AF-A0A2D8PTN5-F1
#
_entry.id   AF-A0A2D8PTN5-F1
#
_cell.length_a   1.000
_cell.length_b   1.000
_cell.length_c   1.000
_cell.angle_alpha   90.00
_cell.angle_beta   90.00
_cell.angle_gamma   90.00
#
_symmetry.space_group_name_H-M   'P 1'
#
loop_
_entity.id
_entity.type
_entity.pdbx_description
1 polymer ?
#
loop_
_entity_poly.entity_id
_entity_poly.type
_entity_poly.pdbx_seq_one_letter_code
_entity_poly.pdbx_strand_id
1 'polypeptide(L)' 'MTGPNPRDFLRGLFDAAVAAADPRRTLPLHLPDPPIGRTLVLAAGKAAASMAKAVEGSW' A
#
# COMPACT_ATOMS: atom_id res chain seq x y z
N MET A 1 3.38 35.78 8.33
CA MET A 1 3.20 34.33 8.17
C MET A 1 2.30 34.09 6.97
N THR A 2 2.87 33.99 5.77
CA THR A 2 2.13 33.47 4.62
C THR A 2 2.05 31.95 4.80
N GLY A 3 0.85 31.43 4.99
CA GLY A 3 0.62 29.99 5.08
C GLY A 3 1.01 29.27 3.78
N PRO A 4 1.15 27.93 3.82
CA PRO A 4 1.42 27.15 2.62
C PRO A 4 0.33 27.44 1.56
N ASN A 5 0.72 27.44 0.28
CA ASN A 5 -0.23 27.54 -0.82
C ASN A 5 -1.34 26.50 -0.61
N PRO A 6 -2.62 26.91 -0.51
CA PRO A 6 -3.71 25.98 -0.18
C PRO A 6 -3.80 24.78 -1.11
N ARG A 7 -3.49 24.94 -2.40
CA ARG A 7 -3.47 23.82 -3.36
C ARG A 7 -2.39 22.80 -3.01
N ASP A 8 -1.19 23.26 -2.69
CA ASP A 8 -0.05 22.39 -2.40
C ASP A 8 -0.28 21.67 -1.05
N PHE A 9 -0.84 22.38 -0.08
CA PHE A 9 -1.25 21.79 1.19
C PHE A 9 -2.29 20.67 0.99
N LEU A 10 -3.37 20.93 0.26
CA LEU A 10 -4.40 19.93 -0.01
C LEU A 10 -3.89 18.76 -0.87
N ARG A 11 -2.99 19.02 -1.82
CA ARG A 11 -2.33 17.97 -2.60
C ARG A 11 -1.51 17.06 -1.67
N GLY A 12 -0.73 17.65 -0.76
CA GLY A 12 0.04 16.88 0.21
C GLY A 12 -0.83 15.99 1.10
N LEU A 13 -1.99 16.48 1.55
CA LEU A 13 -2.95 15.65 2.29
C LEU A 13 -3.50 14.49 1.45
N PHE A 14 -3.82 14.74 0.17
CA PHE A 14 -4.26 13.69 -0.74
C PHE A 14 -3.17 12.63 -0.96
N ASP A 15 -1.93 13.06 -1.22
CA ASP A 15 -0.82 12.15 -1.45
C ASP A 15 -0.54 11.30 -0.20
N ALA A 16 -0.62 11.90 1.00
CA ALA A 16 -0.52 11.17 2.26
C ALA A 16 -1.63 10.12 2.40
N ALA A 17 -2.88 10.45 2.05
CA ALA A 17 -4.00 9.52 2.09
C ALA A 17 -3.85 8.37 1.10
N VAL A 18 -3.41 8.64 -0.14
CA VAL A 18 -3.12 7.61 -1.14
C VAL A 18 -2.00 6.69 -0.63
N ALA A 19 -0.94 7.27 -0.08
CA ALA A 19 0.18 6.50 0.41
C ALA A 19 -0.20 5.64 1.63
N ALA A 20 -1.10 6.13 2.49
CA ALA A 20 -1.66 5.34 3.59
C ALA A 20 -2.51 4.15 3.11
N ALA A 21 -3.11 4.24 1.92
CA ALA A 21 -3.87 3.16 1.29
C ALA A 21 -3.04 2.26 0.37
N ASP A 22 -1.74 2.52 0.20
CA ASP A 22 -0.86 1.73 -0.67
C ASP A 22 -0.69 0.30 -0.11
N PRO A 23 -1.03 -0.75 -0.88
CA PRO A 23 -0.85 -2.14 -0.48
C PRO A 23 0.57 -2.45 -0.01
N ARG A 24 1.60 -1.84 -0.61
CA ARG A 24 3.01 -2.06 -0.26
C ARG A 24 3.37 -1.57 1.14
N ARG A 25 2.57 -0.67 1.70
CA ARG A 25 2.77 -0.12 3.05
C ARG A 25 1.84 -0.77 4.06
N THR A 26 0.63 -1.14 3.64
CA THR A 26 -0.39 -1.70 4.53
C THR A 26 -0.28 -3.21 4.70
N LEU A 27 -0.06 -3.98 3.62
CA LEU A 27 0.00 -5.44 3.69
C LEU A 27 1.10 -5.99 4.61
N PRO A 28 2.37 -5.54 4.55
CA PRO A 28 3.44 -6.15 5.33
C PRO A 28 3.15 -6.22 6.84
N LEU A 29 2.39 -5.26 7.37
CA LEU A 29 2.00 -5.18 8.79
C LEU A 29 0.97 -6.23 9.21
N HIS A 30 0.31 -6.87 8.24
CA HIS A 30 -0.78 -7.82 8.45
C HIS A 30 -0.48 -9.20 7.90
N LEU A 31 0.64 -9.37 7.20
CA LEU A 31 1.04 -10.68 6.71
C LEU A 31 1.60 -11.51 7.87
N PRO A 32 1.28 -12.81 7.93
CA PRO A 32 2.02 -13.73 8.77
C PRO A 32 3.48 -13.84 8.30
N ASP A 33 4.30 -14.48 9.12
CA ASP A 33 5.61 -14.95 8.70
C ASP A 33 5.49 -15.82 7.42
N PRO A 34 6.48 -15.76 6.51
CA PRO A 34 6.42 -16.48 5.25
C PRO A 34 6.26 -18.00 5.49
N PRO A 35 5.21 -18.64 4.94
CA PRO A 35 4.96 -20.06 5.13
C PRO A 35 6.11 -20.92 4.60
N ILE A 36 6.35 -22.07 5.24
CA ILE A 36 7.38 -23.01 4.79
C ILE A 36 6.92 -23.72 3.51
N GLY A 37 7.77 -23.70 2.49
CA GLY A 37 7.54 -24.43 1.24
C GLY A 37 6.97 -23.54 0.13
N ARG A 38 6.03 -24.09 -0.66
CA ARG A 38 5.45 -23.37 -1.80
C ARG A 38 4.21 -22.59 -1.36
N THR A 39 4.22 -21.29 -1.62
CA THR A 39 3.10 -20.38 -1.32
C THR A 39 2.40 -19.98 -2.62
N LEU A 40 1.07 -20.13 -2.68
CA LEU A 40 0.23 -19.64 -3.77
C LEU A 40 -0.56 -18.42 -3.29
N VAL A 41 -0.36 -17.28 -3.96
CA VAL A 41 -1.08 -16.04 -3.67
C VAL A 41 -2.25 -15.90 -4.63
N LEU A 42 -3.47 -15.86 -4.10
CA LEU A 42 -4.69 -15.60 -4.88
C LEU A 42 -5.23 -14.23 -4.52
N ALA A 43 -5.43 -13.37 -5.53
CA ALA A 43 -6.00 -12.05 -5.34
C ALA A 43 -7.13 -11.81 -6.35
N ALA A 44 -8.18 -11.10 -5.91
CA ALA A 44 -9.34 -10.78 -6.73
C ALA A 44 -9.80 -9.34 -6.49
N GLY A 45 -10.34 -8.70 -7.54
CA GLY A 45 -10.82 -7.31 -7.50
C GLY A 45 -9.89 -6.32 -8.19
N LYS A 46 -10.25 -5.03 -8.16
CA LYS A 46 -9.58 -3.96 -8.93
C LYS A 46 -8.10 -3.77 -8.57
N ALA A 47 -7.74 -4.05 -7.32
CA ALA A 47 -6.36 -3.95 -6.82
C ALA A 47 -5.64 -5.31 -6.74
N ALA A 48 -6.21 -6.38 -7.32
CA ALA A 48 -5.70 -7.73 -7.15
C ALA A 48 -4.21 -7.85 -7.50
N ALA A 49 -3.82 -7.33 -8.67
CA ALA A 49 -2.44 -7.40 -9.14
C ALA A 49 -1.47 -6.64 -8.23
N SER A 50 -1.84 -5.44 -7.74
CA SER A 50 -0.96 -4.65 -6.86
C SER A 50 -0.87 -5.25 -5.46
N MET A 51 -1.95 -5.84 -4.94
CA MET A 51 -1.93 -6.54 -3.66
C MET A 51 -1.11 -7.82 -3.74
N ALA A 52 -1.27 -8.65 -4.78
CA ALA A 52 -0.44 -9.84 -4.97
C ALA A 52 1.04 -9.48 -5.08
N LYS A 53 1.38 -8.43 -5.85
CA LYS A 53 2.74 -7.90 -5.96
C LYS A 53 3.31 -7.46 -4.61
N ALA A 54 2.49 -6.82 -3.77
CA ALA A 54 2.92 -6.35 -2.45
C ALA A 54 3.19 -7.53 -1.50
N VAL A 55 2.39 -8.60 -1.58
CA VAL A 55 2.66 -9.85 -0.85
C VAL A 55 3.96 -10.49 -1.30
N GLU A 56 4.17 -10.66 -2.61
CA GLU A 56 5.44 -11.19 -3.16
C GLU A 56 6.67 -10.35 -2.81
N GLY A 57 6.52 -9.02 -2.67
CA GLY A 57 7.63 -8.14 -2.30
C GLY A 57 7.94 -8.11 -0.80
N SER A 58 7.06 -8.67 0.03
CA SER A 58 7.17 -8.65 1.50
C SER A 58 7.49 -10.01 2.09
N TRP A 59 7.49 -11.06 1.27
CA TRP A 59 7.77 -12.47 1.62
C TRP A 59 8.97 -13.00 0.86
#